data_AF-A0A2S4KM38-F1
#
_entry.id   AF-A0A2S4KM38-F1
#
_cell.length_a   1.000
_cell.length_b   1.000
_cell.length_c   1.000
_cell.angle_alpha   90.00
_cell.angle_beta   90.00
_cell.angle_gamma   90.00
#
_symmetry.space_group_name_H-M   'P 1'
#
loop_
_entity.id
_entity.type
_entity.pdbx_description
1 polymer ?
#
loop_
_entity_poly.entity_id
_entity_poly.type
_entity_poly.pdbx_seq_one_letter_code
_entity_poly.pdbx_strand_id
1 'polypeptide(L)'
;GSFTFPCHLAVATNWALAPVSPPTHSTSPRCQALGYEPCFHDHRDQSTVLGGLVLTRGITNSNFYFMLDILLVIERNFSLRDDHGGTVPRDSQPLHPGNYAIVTDGTLALIDEAPLLRTTTSRTPGTRTKVFTEQVRQRDQRCVITKTENPDARFGIWTSFEAAHIFPLAFEGYWIAQNFARWITLPPTRGGTINSVQNGLLLRSDMHQRFNTYSISINPNDNYKVVCFQSDIVGVAGTFLDRRLLDDERRPVDELLRWHFRQAILTNMRGAGEPIFEHDFPPRLRRYGGY
;
A
#
# COMPACT_ATOMS: atom_id res chain seq x y z
N GLY A 1 41.69 57.45 26.93
CA GLY A 1 42.00 56.64 25.73
C GLY A 1 42.41 55.27 26.19
N SER A 2 41.89 54.23 25.51
CA SER A 2 42.33 52.82 25.55
C SER A 2 42.38 52.15 26.92
N PHE A 3 41.29 51.44 27.26
CA PHE A 3 41.31 50.32 28.20
C PHE A 3 41.72 49.05 27.43
N THR A 4 42.91 48.53 27.73
CA THR A 4 43.41 47.23 27.29
C THR A 4 43.14 46.19 28.37
N PHE A 5 42.39 45.14 28.03
CA PHE A 5 42.21 43.96 28.89
C PHE A 5 43.43 43.02 28.77
N PRO A 6 43.87 42.36 29.85
CA PRO A 6 44.88 41.31 29.77
C PRO A 6 44.26 40.00 29.29
N CYS A 7 44.99 39.33 28.41
CA CYS A 7 44.67 38.04 27.81
C CYS A 7 44.98 36.92 28.83
N HIS A 8 43.96 36.24 29.35
CA HIS A 8 44.14 34.98 30.08
C HIS A 8 43.99 33.81 29.11
N LEU A 9 45.07 33.03 29.00
CA LEU A 9 45.12 31.73 28.34
C LEU A 9 44.19 30.76 29.10
N ALA A 10 43.07 30.36 28.49
CA ALA A 10 42.26 29.25 28.95
C ALA A 10 42.51 28.03 28.06
N VAL A 11 43.05 26.97 28.65
CA VAL A 11 43.26 25.67 28.01
C VAL A 11 41.88 25.06 27.70
N ALA A 12 41.52 24.99 26.41
CA ALA A 12 40.32 24.30 25.97
C ALA A 12 40.54 22.78 26.12
N THR A 13 39.88 22.19 27.11
CA THR A 13 39.74 20.73 27.22
C THR A 13 38.79 20.27 26.11
N ASN A 14 39.32 19.48 25.19
CA ASN A 14 38.63 18.97 24.03
C ASN A 14 37.70 17.82 24.46
N TRP A 15 36.43 18.11 24.78
CA TRP A 15 35.41 17.09 24.94
C TRP A 15 34.95 16.66 23.54
N ALA A 16 35.65 15.68 22.97
CA ALA A 16 35.16 14.96 21.81
C ALA A 16 33.87 14.22 22.24
N LEU A 17 32.72 14.74 21.83
CA LEU A 17 31.46 14.00 21.90
C LEU A 17 31.65 12.73 21.08
N ALA A 18 31.64 11.58 21.75
CA ALA A 18 31.58 10.30 21.07
C ALA A 18 30.33 10.29 20.15
N PRO A 19 30.42 9.74 18.93
CA PRO A 19 29.26 9.61 18.08
C PRO A 19 28.22 8.77 18.81
N VAL A 20 27.07 9.38 19.11
CA VAL A 20 25.90 8.67 19.61
C VAL A 20 25.52 7.68 18.52
N SER A 21 25.75 6.40 18.78
CA SER A 21 25.26 5.34 17.92
C SER A 21 23.73 5.44 17.88
N PRO A 22 23.09 5.32 16.71
CA PRO A 22 21.63 5.28 16.67
C PRO A 22 21.14 4.17 17.60
N PRO A 23 20.00 4.35 18.30
CA PRO A 23 19.46 3.31 19.16
C PRO A 23 19.33 2.03 18.35
N THR A 24 19.99 0.97 18.80
CA THR A 24 19.85 -0.36 18.22
C THR A 24 18.45 -0.85 18.55
N HIS A 25 17.49 -0.52 17.69
CA HIS A 25 16.19 -1.18 17.69
C HIS A 25 16.45 -2.66 17.44
N SER A 26 16.18 -3.49 18.45
CA SER A 26 16.27 -4.94 18.34
C SER A 26 15.09 -5.42 17.49
N THR A 27 15.15 -5.24 16.17
CA THR A 27 14.19 -5.86 15.26
C THR A 27 14.31 -7.37 15.43
N SER A 28 13.18 -8.08 15.58
CA SER A 28 13.22 -9.55 15.66
C SER A 28 13.92 -10.12 14.42
N PRO A 29 14.88 -11.06 14.55
CA PRO A 29 15.54 -11.69 13.40
C PRO A 29 14.56 -12.28 12.37
N ARG A 30 13.37 -12.68 12.82
CA ARG A 30 12.28 -13.17 11.95
C ARG A 30 11.62 -12.06 11.13
N CYS A 31 11.53 -10.84 11.68
CA CYS A 31 10.99 -9.68 10.97
C CYS A 31 11.92 -9.22 9.86
N GLN A 32 13.22 -9.15 10.16
CA GLN A 32 14.25 -8.84 9.17
C GLN A 32 14.30 -9.89 8.06
N ALA A 33 14.18 -11.19 8.40
CA ALA A 33 14.16 -12.28 7.42
C ALA A 33 12.96 -12.18 6.45
N LEU A 34 11.85 -11.58 6.88
CA LEU A 34 10.65 -11.39 6.06
C LEU A 34 10.62 -10.02 5.35
N GLY A 35 11.65 -9.19 5.54
CA GLY A 35 11.68 -7.82 4.99
C GLY A 35 10.64 -6.88 5.61
N TYR A 36 10.06 -7.25 6.76
CA TYR A 36 9.07 -6.44 7.48
C TYR A 36 9.70 -5.69 8.64
N GLU A 37 9.32 -4.42 8.78
CA GLU A 37 9.59 -3.59 9.94
C GLU A 37 8.59 -2.43 9.87
N PRO A 38 7.53 -2.40 10.69
CA PRO A 38 7.31 -3.23 11.88
C PRO A 38 6.64 -4.60 11.65
N CYS A 39 6.71 -5.45 12.67
CA CYS A 39 5.96 -6.71 12.77
C CYS A 39 4.91 -6.66 13.87
N PHE A 40 3.95 -7.58 13.80
CA PHE A 40 2.99 -7.79 14.88
C PHE A 40 2.80 -9.27 15.23
N HIS A 41 2.47 -9.51 16.50
CA HIS A 41 2.29 -10.83 17.10
C HIS A 41 1.19 -10.82 18.17
N ASP A 42 0.72 -11.99 18.60
CA ASP A 42 -0.18 -12.11 19.74
C ASP A 42 0.60 -11.85 21.04
N HIS A 43 0.11 -10.98 21.93
CA HIS A 43 0.78 -10.75 23.21
C HIS A 43 1.00 -12.03 24.04
N ARG A 44 0.13 -13.04 23.86
CA ARG A 44 0.20 -14.35 24.52
C ARG A 44 1.25 -15.29 23.91
N ASP A 45 1.63 -15.05 22.66
CA ASP A 45 2.66 -15.80 21.93
C ASP A 45 3.54 -14.85 21.11
N GLN A 46 4.60 -14.35 21.75
CA GLN A 46 5.57 -13.46 21.10
C GLN A 46 6.55 -14.21 20.20
N SER A 47 6.52 -15.54 20.19
CA SER A 47 7.39 -16.34 19.33
C SER A 47 6.88 -16.41 17.89
N THR A 48 5.56 -16.31 17.70
CA THR A 48 4.92 -16.40 16.38
C THR A 48 4.66 -15.01 15.81
N VAL A 49 5.32 -14.68 14.70
CA VAL A 49 5.03 -13.48 13.93
C VAL A 49 3.76 -13.71 13.12
N LEU A 50 2.70 -12.95 13.40
CA LEU A 50 1.43 -13.03 12.68
C LEU A 50 1.50 -12.31 11.32
N GLY A 51 2.35 -11.30 11.23
CA GLY A 51 2.54 -10.53 10.01
C GLY A 51 3.40 -9.30 10.23
N GLY A 52 3.45 -8.43 9.23
CA GLY A 52 4.23 -7.21 9.29
C GLY A 52 3.88 -6.23 8.19
N LEU A 53 4.67 -5.17 8.10
CA LEU A 53 4.51 -4.11 7.11
C LEU A 53 5.88 -3.64 6.67
N VAL A 54 6.02 -3.29 5.39
CA VAL A 54 7.15 -2.46 4.94
C VAL A 54 6.82 -1.02 5.32
N LEU A 55 7.47 -0.48 6.35
CA LEU A 55 7.23 0.89 6.77
C LEU A 55 7.72 1.89 5.73
N THR A 56 6.78 2.60 5.13
CA THR A 56 7.05 3.69 4.20
C THR A 56 6.59 5.02 4.77
N ARG A 57 7.01 6.12 4.14
CA ARG A 57 6.69 7.48 4.60
C ARG A 57 5.17 7.66 4.73
N GLY A 58 4.74 8.28 5.82
CA GLY A 58 3.36 8.69 6.03
C GLY A 58 2.46 7.64 6.68
N ILE A 59 2.96 6.44 7.02
CA ILE A 59 2.25 5.50 7.87
C ILE A 59 2.20 6.03 9.31
N THR A 60 1.00 6.16 9.85
CA THR A 60 0.74 6.55 11.24
C THR A 60 0.27 5.38 12.09
N ASN A 61 0.23 5.58 13.42
CA ASN A 61 -0.36 4.61 14.33
C ASN A 61 -1.81 4.27 13.94
N SER A 62 -2.64 5.28 13.65
CA SER A 62 -4.02 5.09 13.19
C SER A 62 -4.10 4.30 11.88
N ASN A 63 -3.16 4.50 10.95
CA ASN A 63 -3.11 3.70 9.73
C ASN A 63 -2.84 2.23 10.03
N PHE A 64 -1.87 1.95 10.90
CA PHE A 64 -1.53 0.60 11.27
C PHE A 64 -2.67 -0.12 11.99
N TYR A 65 -3.32 0.56 12.94
CA TYR A 65 -4.53 0.06 13.58
C TYR A 65 -5.64 -0.26 12.57
N PHE A 66 -5.90 0.63 11.60
CA PHE A 66 -6.90 0.38 10.56
C PHE A 66 -6.55 -0.83 9.67
N MET A 67 -5.28 -1.00 9.33
CA MET A 67 -4.81 -2.17 8.58
C MET A 67 -5.00 -3.46 9.38
N LEU A 68 -4.74 -3.43 10.69
CA LEU A 68 -4.99 -4.55 11.59
C LEU A 68 -6.48 -4.82 11.78
N ASP A 69 -7.33 -3.79 11.89
CA ASP A 69 -8.80 -3.95 11.93
C ASP A 69 -9.33 -4.70 10.68
N ILE A 70 -8.61 -4.65 9.55
CA ILE A 70 -8.91 -5.42 8.33
C ILE A 70 -8.41 -6.87 8.41
N LEU A 71 -7.26 -7.11 9.04
CA LEU A 71 -6.59 -8.41 9.09
C LEU A 71 -7.08 -9.31 10.22
N LEU A 72 -7.47 -8.73 11.35
CA LEU A 72 -7.74 -9.45 12.57
C LEU A 72 -9.24 -9.75 12.69
N VAL A 73 -9.55 -11.01 13.02
CA VAL A 73 -10.87 -11.44 13.46
C VAL A 73 -10.82 -11.52 14.98
N ILE A 74 -11.40 -10.53 15.65
CA ILE A 74 -11.38 -10.40 17.11
C ILE A 74 -12.80 -10.19 17.63
N GLU A 75 -13.13 -10.86 18.73
CA GLU A 75 -14.43 -10.73 19.41
C GLU A 75 -14.58 -9.41 20.19
N ARG A 76 -13.45 -8.80 20.56
CA ARG A 76 -13.37 -7.60 21.40
C ARG A 76 -12.38 -6.61 20.80
N ASN A 77 -12.38 -5.39 21.32
CA ASN A 77 -11.37 -4.40 20.95
C ASN A 77 -9.96 -4.91 21.32
N PHE A 78 -8.96 -4.40 20.61
CA PHE A 78 -7.54 -4.64 20.91
C PHE A 78 -6.78 -3.33 21.04
N SER A 79 -5.67 -3.40 21.76
CA SER A 79 -4.63 -2.37 21.81
C SER A 79 -3.31 -2.94 21.31
N LEU A 80 -2.42 -2.05 20.89
CA LEU A 80 -1.06 -2.37 20.54
C LEU A 80 -0.12 -1.97 21.66
N ARG A 81 0.85 -2.83 21.95
CA ARG A 81 2.01 -2.48 22.78
C ARG A 81 3.28 -2.49 21.93
N ASP A 82 4.10 -1.47 22.11
CA ASP A 82 5.42 -1.39 21.49
C ASP A 82 6.46 -2.27 22.22
N ASP A 83 7.69 -2.29 21.70
CA ASP A 83 8.82 -3.02 22.28
C ASP A 83 9.19 -2.56 23.70
N HIS A 84 8.76 -1.36 24.11
CA HIS A 84 9.00 -0.82 25.44
C HIS A 84 7.85 -1.14 26.41
N GLY A 85 6.83 -1.88 25.95
CA GLY A 85 5.63 -2.20 26.71
C GLY A 85 4.64 -1.04 26.83
N GLY A 86 4.91 0.08 26.14
CA GLY A 86 4.03 1.24 26.07
C GLY A 86 2.81 0.95 25.21
N THR A 87 1.65 1.48 25.60
CA THR A 87 0.43 1.37 24.77
C THR A 87 0.51 2.38 23.64
N VAL A 88 0.42 1.91 22.41
CA VAL A 88 0.49 2.75 21.21
C VAL A 88 -0.88 3.40 20.99
N PRO A 89 -0.99 4.73 21.00
CA PRO A 89 -2.26 5.42 20.81
C PRO A 89 -2.79 5.28 19.37
N ARG A 90 -4.11 5.30 19.21
CA ARG A 90 -4.77 5.44 17.89
C ARG A 90 -4.75 6.90 17.46
N ASP A 91 -3.59 7.40 17.03
CA ASP A 91 -3.39 8.81 16.65
C ASP A 91 -2.67 8.96 15.30
N SER A 92 -2.43 10.21 14.90
CA SER A 92 -1.77 10.56 13.65
C SER A 92 -0.25 10.64 13.77
N GLN A 93 0.34 10.18 14.88
CA GLN A 93 1.80 10.15 15.02
C GLN A 93 2.40 9.09 14.09
N PRO A 94 3.62 9.30 13.57
CA PRO A 94 4.31 8.32 12.75
C PRO A 94 4.43 6.97 13.46
N LEU A 95 4.15 5.89 12.73
CA LEU A 95 4.44 4.54 13.21
C LEU A 95 5.96 4.34 13.24
N HIS A 96 6.48 3.79 14.32
CA HIS A 96 7.91 3.52 14.43
C HIS A 96 8.26 2.07 14.03
N PRO A 97 9.47 1.83 13.52
CA PRO A 97 10.06 0.50 13.45
C PRO A 97 9.96 -0.23 14.80
N GLY A 98 9.71 -1.54 14.79
CA GLY A 98 9.67 -2.34 16.01
C GLY A 98 8.74 -3.56 15.94
N ASN A 99 8.57 -4.23 17.07
CA ASN A 99 7.61 -5.31 17.24
C ASN A 99 6.42 -4.83 18.05
N TYR A 100 5.23 -5.16 17.56
CA TYR A 100 3.97 -4.73 18.17
C TYR A 100 3.18 -5.93 18.67
N ALA A 101 2.92 -5.97 19.98
CA ALA A 101 2.09 -7.00 20.58
C ALA A 101 0.61 -6.58 20.50
N ILE A 102 -0.22 -7.44 19.93
CA ILE A 102 -1.68 -7.28 19.94
C ILE A 102 -2.20 -7.79 21.28
N VAL A 103 -2.79 -6.88 22.06
CA VAL A 103 -3.38 -7.18 23.37
C VAL A 103 -4.90 -7.16 23.25
N THR A 104 -5.54 -8.29 23.52
CA THR A 104 -7.00 -8.43 23.56
C THR A 104 -7.41 -9.50 24.56
N ASP A 105 -8.58 -9.34 25.18
CA ASP A 105 -9.15 -10.32 26.13
C ASP A 105 -9.87 -11.48 25.42
N GLY A 106 -10.04 -11.39 24.09
CA GLY A 106 -10.77 -12.37 23.28
C GLY A 106 -9.88 -13.33 22.49
N THR A 107 -10.52 -14.13 21.62
CA THR A 107 -9.79 -14.90 20.62
C THR A 107 -9.18 -13.96 19.58
N LEU A 108 -7.95 -14.27 19.17
CA LEU A 108 -7.26 -13.57 18.09
C LEU A 108 -7.05 -14.55 16.95
N ALA A 109 -7.55 -14.21 15.77
CA ALA A 109 -7.28 -14.95 14.54
C ALA A 109 -6.99 -13.97 13.40
N LEU A 110 -6.21 -14.43 12.42
CA LEU A 110 -6.13 -13.74 11.13
C LEU A 110 -7.34 -14.11 10.28
N ILE A 111 -7.83 -13.17 9.49
CA ILE A 111 -8.86 -13.44 8.50
C ILE A 111 -8.32 -14.41 7.44
N ASP A 112 -9.14 -15.39 7.06
CA ASP A 112 -8.81 -16.46 6.11
C ASP A 112 -9.22 -16.14 4.65
N GLU A 113 -9.56 -14.87 4.37
CA GLU A 113 -9.94 -14.44 3.03
C GLU A 113 -8.71 -14.41 2.11
N ALA A 114 -8.69 -15.18 1.02
CA ALA A 114 -7.60 -15.12 0.04
C ALA A 114 -7.68 -13.84 -0.81
N PRO A 115 -6.56 -13.14 -1.07
CA PRO A 115 -6.55 -11.97 -1.94
C PRO A 115 -6.82 -12.36 -3.40
N LEU A 116 -7.53 -11.50 -4.14
CA LEU A 116 -7.77 -11.65 -5.57
C LEU A 116 -6.58 -11.15 -6.38
N LEU A 117 -5.54 -11.98 -6.45
CA LEU A 117 -4.30 -11.66 -7.14
C LEU A 117 -4.50 -11.49 -8.66
N ARG A 118 -3.89 -10.45 -9.22
CA ARG A 118 -3.88 -10.22 -10.67
C ARG A 118 -2.68 -10.95 -11.27
N THR A 119 -2.91 -11.96 -12.11
CA THR A 119 -1.84 -12.55 -12.91
C THR A 119 -1.41 -11.56 -14.00
N THR A 120 -0.12 -11.21 -13.96
CA THR A 120 0.72 -10.62 -15.02
C THR A 120 0.31 -10.96 -16.46
N THR A 121 0.02 -12.23 -16.63
CA THR A 121 0.10 -12.96 -17.87
C THR A 121 -1.07 -13.94 -17.95
N SER A 122 -2.21 -13.49 -18.46
CA SER A 122 -3.06 -14.27 -19.37
C SER A 122 -4.45 -13.65 -19.49
N ARG A 123 -4.82 -13.34 -20.74
CA ARG A 123 -6.15 -13.49 -21.33
C ARG A 123 -7.32 -13.41 -20.34
N THR A 124 -7.57 -12.20 -19.89
CA THR A 124 -8.63 -11.84 -18.94
C THR A 124 -10.02 -12.12 -19.54
N PRO A 125 -10.93 -12.83 -18.84
CA PRO A 125 -12.36 -12.70 -19.10
C PRO A 125 -12.77 -11.26 -18.75
N GLY A 126 -13.43 -10.56 -19.66
CA GLY A 126 -13.76 -9.14 -19.53
C GLY A 126 -12.95 -8.29 -20.51
N THR A 127 -13.64 -7.65 -21.46
CA THR A 127 -12.99 -6.83 -22.49
C THR A 127 -12.87 -5.40 -21.98
N ARG A 128 -11.64 -4.92 -21.76
CA ARG A 128 -11.40 -3.48 -21.57
C ARG A 128 -11.95 -2.75 -22.79
N THR A 129 -12.89 -1.84 -22.57
CA THR A 129 -13.46 -1.09 -23.68
C THR A 129 -12.59 0.10 -24.06
N LYS A 130 -12.63 0.45 -25.35
CA LYS A 130 -12.03 1.69 -25.84
C LYS A 130 -12.62 2.92 -25.12
N VAL A 131 -13.94 2.89 -24.89
CA VAL A 131 -14.69 3.95 -24.18
C VAL A 131 -14.17 4.17 -22.76
N PHE A 132 -13.98 3.10 -21.97
CA PHE A 132 -13.37 3.19 -20.64
C PHE A 132 -12.00 3.88 -20.71
N THR A 133 -11.16 3.41 -21.63
CA THR A 133 -9.79 3.91 -21.80
C THR A 133 -9.78 5.40 -22.15
N GLU A 134 -10.64 5.81 -23.10
CA GLU A 134 -10.79 7.20 -23.53
C GLU A 134 -11.33 8.09 -22.41
N GLN A 135 -12.34 7.64 -21.65
CA GLN A 135 -12.91 8.40 -20.55
C GLN A 135 -11.93 8.62 -19.40
N VAL A 136 -11.19 7.58 -19.00
CA VAL A 136 -10.15 7.69 -17.96
C VAL A 136 -9.04 8.64 -18.40
N ARG A 137 -8.57 8.50 -19.65
CA ARG A 137 -7.56 9.40 -20.24
C ARG A 137 -8.03 10.85 -20.27
N GLN A 138 -9.25 11.10 -20.73
CA GLN A 138 -9.86 12.43 -20.78
C GLN A 138 -10.00 13.07 -19.40
N ARG A 139 -10.40 12.28 -18.38
CA ARG A 139 -10.53 12.75 -16.99
C ARG A 139 -9.17 13.11 -16.39
N ASP A 140 -8.21 12.19 -16.46
CA ASP A 140 -7.00 12.29 -15.64
C ASP A 140 -5.90 13.10 -16.32
N GLN A 141 -5.67 12.88 -17.62
CA GLN A 141 -4.58 13.49 -18.45
C GLN A 141 -3.15 13.31 -17.93
N ARG A 142 -2.97 12.75 -16.73
CA ARG A 142 -1.71 12.53 -16.04
C ARG A 142 -1.77 11.27 -15.21
N CYS A 143 -0.61 10.79 -14.75
CA CYS A 143 -0.58 9.75 -13.74
C CYS A 143 -1.12 10.29 -12.43
N VAL A 144 -2.23 9.73 -11.92
CA VAL A 144 -2.89 10.28 -10.73
C VAL A 144 -2.09 10.07 -9.44
N ILE A 145 -1.18 9.09 -9.40
CA ILE A 145 -0.33 8.81 -8.24
C ILE A 145 0.89 9.74 -8.25
N THR A 146 1.69 9.71 -9.32
CA THR A 146 2.96 10.47 -9.41
C THR A 146 2.75 11.93 -9.81
N LYS A 147 1.54 12.30 -10.23
CA LYS A 147 1.19 13.62 -10.78
C LYS A 147 1.94 13.99 -12.06
N THR A 148 2.61 13.02 -12.69
CA THR A 148 3.35 13.23 -13.93
C THR A 148 2.39 13.50 -15.08
N GLU A 149 2.38 14.73 -15.59
CA GLU A 149 1.62 15.13 -16.77
C GLU A 149 2.11 14.37 -18.02
N ASN A 150 1.19 14.06 -18.93
CA ASN A 150 1.53 13.54 -20.25
C ASN A 150 1.57 14.69 -21.27
N PRO A 151 2.75 15.21 -21.67
CA PRO A 151 2.84 16.33 -22.60
C PRO A 151 2.28 16.01 -23.98
N ASP A 152 2.22 14.74 -24.36
CA ASP A 152 1.75 14.28 -25.66
C ASP A 152 0.25 13.92 -25.67
N ALA A 153 -0.44 14.07 -24.52
CA ALA A 153 -1.89 13.85 -24.42
C ALA A 153 -2.68 14.71 -25.41
N ARG A 154 -2.21 15.94 -25.69
CA ARG A 154 -2.79 16.86 -26.68
C ARG A 154 -2.78 16.32 -28.11
N PHE A 155 -1.89 15.38 -28.41
CA PHE A 155 -1.79 14.70 -29.70
C PHE A 155 -2.49 13.32 -29.69
N GLY A 156 -3.18 12.98 -28.59
CA GLY A 156 -3.78 11.66 -28.41
C GLY A 156 -2.75 10.54 -28.21
N ILE A 157 -1.49 10.87 -27.90
CA ILE A 157 -0.43 9.91 -27.65
C ILE A 157 -0.39 9.62 -26.15
N TRP A 158 -0.49 8.34 -25.81
CA TRP A 158 -0.58 7.85 -24.43
C TRP A 158 0.50 6.83 -24.10
N THR A 159 1.59 6.84 -24.85
CA THR A 159 2.74 5.97 -24.60
C THR A 159 3.19 6.12 -23.14
N SER A 160 3.43 5.00 -22.46
CA SER A 160 3.79 4.95 -21.04
C SER A 160 2.68 5.34 -20.04
N PHE A 161 1.44 5.57 -20.50
CA PHE A 161 0.27 5.83 -19.66
C PHE A 161 -0.88 4.86 -19.95
N GLU A 162 -1.37 4.21 -18.89
CA GLU A 162 -2.32 3.12 -18.97
C GLU A 162 -3.55 3.39 -18.11
N ALA A 163 -4.74 3.12 -18.67
CA ALA A 163 -5.99 3.15 -17.94
C ALA A 163 -6.13 1.85 -17.13
N ALA A 164 -5.83 1.95 -15.84
CA ALA A 164 -5.87 0.88 -14.87
C ALA A 164 -7.27 0.74 -14.28
N HIS A 165 -7.79 -0.48 -14.20
CA HIS A 165 -9.01 -0.74 -13.43
C HIS A 165 -8.67 -0.87 -11.93
N ILE A 166 -9.47 -0.28 -11.05
CA ILE A 166 -9.34 -0.38 -9.59
C ILE A 166 -9.79 -1.75 -9.12
N PHE A 167 -10.94 -2.21 -9.59
CA PHE A 167 -11.38 -3.57 -9.49
C PHE A 167 -11.04 -4.31 -10.79
N PRO A 168 -10.28 -5.41 -10.74
CA PRO A 168 -9.76 -6.09 -11.91
C PRO A 168 -10.86 -6.73 -12.79
N LEU A 169 -10.73 -6.57 -14.12
CA LEU A 169 -11.60 -7.22 -15.10
C LEU A 169 -11.60 -8.76 -14.96
N ALA A 170 -10.47 -9.36 -14.56
CA ALA A 170 -10.31 -10.81 -14.40
C ALA A 170 -11.36 -11.44 -13.49
N PHE A 171 -11.94 -10.65 -12.61
CA PHE A 171 -12.90 -11.07 -11.61
C PHE A 171 -14.30 -10.49 -11.88
N GLU A 172 -14.67 -10.25 -13.15
CA GLU A 172 -16.01 -9.76 -13.53
C GLU A 172 -17.13 -10.68 -13.02
N GLY A 173 -16.91 -11.99 -12.96
CA GLY A 173 -17.86 -12.91 -12.33
C GLY A 173 -18.10 -12.59 -10.85
N TYR A 174 -17.02 -12.30 -10.10
CA TYR A 174 -17.10 -11.89 -8.70
C TYR A 174 -17.69 -10.47 -8.56
N TRP A 175 -17.38 -9.57 -9.50
CA TRP A 175 -18.02 -8.25 -9.64
C TRP A 175 -19.55 -8.36 -9.64
N ILE A 176 -20.07 -9.25 -10.50
CA ILE A 176 -21.51 -9.48 -10.66
C ILE A 176 -22.09 -10.19 -9.45
N ALA A 177 -21.48 -11.30 -8.99
CA ALA A 177 -22.00 -12.11 -7.90
C ALA A 177 -22.16 -11.33 -6.58
N GLN A 178 -21.23 -10.43 -6.30
CA GLN A 178 -21.27 -9.58 -5.11
C GLN A 178 -21.97 -8.24 -5.33
N ASN A 179 -22.59 -8.04 -6.50
CA ASN A 179 -23.31 -6.83 -6.89
C ASN A 179 -22.48 -5.54 -6.71
N PHE A 180 -21.19 -5.57 -7.03
CA PHE A 180 -20.30 -4.40 -6.89
C PHE A 180 -20.73 -3.22 -7.79
N ALA A 181 -21.51 -3.51 -8.83
CA ALA A 181 -22.20 -2.54 -9.67
C ALA A 181 -23.04 -1.51 -8.89
N ARG A 182 -23.54 -1.85 -7.69
CA ARG A 182 -24.35 -0.96 -6.85
C ARG A 182 -23.66 0.35 -6.46
N TRP A 183 -22.33 0.39 -6.50
CA TRP A 183 -21.54 1.59 -6.16
C TRP A 183 -21.29 2.50 -7.36
N ILE A 184 -21.49 2.02 -8.58
CA ILE A 184 -21.30 2.82 -9.78
C ILE A 184 -22.50 3.74 -9.96
N THR A 185 -22.26 5.05 -10.00
CA THR A 185 -23.28 6.06 -10.28
C THR A 185 -23.29 6.51 -11.73
N LEU A 186 -22.17 6.29 -12.45
CA LEU A 186 -22.01 6.60 -13.87
C LEU A 186 -21.77 5.31 -14.67
N PRO A 187 -22.83 4.57 -15.02
CA PRO A 187 -22.70 3.36 -15.82
C PRO A 187 -22.20 3.70 -17.24
N PRO A 188 -21.28 2.89 -17.81
CA PRO A 188 -20.81 3.12 -19.16
C PRO A 188 -21.88 2.71 -20.18
N THR A 189 -21.82 3.31 -21.38
CA THR A 189 -22.75 2.99 -22.47
C THR A 189 -22.52 1.59 -23.06
N ARG A 190 -21.32 1.00 -22.88
CA ARG A 190 -20.94 -0.32 -23.39
C ARG A 190 -19.96 -1.03 -22.45
N GLY A 191 -20.03 -2.36 -22.43
CA GLY A 191 -19.04 -3.23 -21.76
C GLY A 191 -19.26 -3.48 -20.27
N GLY A 192 -20.49 -3.27 -19.76
CA GLY A 192 -20.83 -3.57 -18.37
C GLY A 192 -20.31 -2.55 -17.36
N THR A 193 -20.91 -2.51 -16.16
CA THR A 193 -20.60 -1.50 -15.13
C THR A 193 -19.17 -1.55 -14.62
N ILE A 194 -18.48 -2.70 -14.75
CA ILE A 194 -17.06 -2.84 -14.43
C ILE A 194 -16.16 -1.95 -15.29
N ASN A 195 -16.61 -1.57 -16.50
CA ASN A 195 -15.93 -0.63 -17.40
C ASN A 195 -16.37 0.84 -17.17
N SER A 196 -16.99 1.15 -16.03
CA SER A 196 -17.23 2.55 -15.65
C SER A 196 -15.91 3.29 -15.45
N VAL A 197 -15.86 4.56 -15.85
CA VAL A 197 -14.73 5.48 -15.55
C VAL A 197 -14.46 5.59 -14.04
N GLN A 198 -15.48 5.38 -13.20
CA GLN A 198 -15.37 5.37 -11.74
C GLN A 198 -14.67 4.12 -11.19
N ASN A 199 -14.41 3.11 -12.03
CA ASN A 199 -13.56 1.97 -11.72
C ASN A 199 -12.15 2.14 -12.34
N GLY A 200 -11.78 3.34 -12.79
CA GLY A 200 -10.56 3.56 -13.56
C GLY A 200 -9.64 4.64 -12.99
N LEU A 201 -8.35 4.49 -13.21
CA LEU A 201 -7.29 5.49 -12.96
C LEU A 201 -6.29 5.50 -14.12
N LEU A 202 -5.82 6.67 -14.53
CA LEU A 202 -4.69 6.79 -15.44
C LEU A 202 -3.40 6.76 -14.62
N LEU A 203 -2.55 5.79 -14.94
CA LEU A 203 -1.28 5.58 -14.26
C LEU A 203 -0.16 5.52 -15.30
N ARG A 204 1.06 5.91 -14.91
CA ARG A 204 2.24 5.51 -15.68
C ARG A 204 2.33 3.98 -15.70
N SER A 205 2.89 3.39 -16.76
CA SER A 205 3.02 1.94 -16.91
C SER A 205 3.69 1.26 -15.71
N ASP A 206 4.75 1.84 -15.15
CA ASP A 206 5.42 1.33 -13.94
C ASP A 206 4.53 1.38 -12.70
N MET A 207 3.73 2.44 -12.55
CA MET A 207 2.76 2.56 -11.45
C MET A 207 1.57 1.63 -11.62
N HIS A 208 1.11 1.41 -12.86
CA HIS A 208 0.04 0.47 -13.13
C HIS A 208 0.45 -0.97 -12.76
N GLN A 209 1.67 -1.38 -13.10
CA GLN A 209 2.21 -2.67 -12.67
C GLN A 209 2.20 -2.81 -11.15
N ARG A 210 2.73 -1.81 -10.43
CA ARG A 210 2.74 -1.79 -8.96
C ARG A 210 1.35 -1.83 -8.34
N PHE A 211 0.41 -1.09 -8.92
CA PHE A 211 -0.97 -1.04 -8.46
C PHE A 211 -1.64 -2.40 -8.66
N ASN A 212 -1.40 -3.06 -9.80
CA ASN A 212 -1.95 -4.39 -10.10
C ASN A 212 -1.41 -5.49 -9.18
N THR A 213 -0.15 -5.41 -8.77
CA THR A 213 0.47 -6.35 -7.82
C THR A 213 0.17 -6.00 -6.36
N TYR A 214 -0.68 -5.00 -6.12
CA TYR A 214 -1.01 -4.49 -4.79
C TYR A 214 0.20 -3.99 -3.97
N SER A 215 1.33 -3.71 -4.62
CA SER A 215 2.51 -3.13 -3.96
C SER A 215 2.32 -1.64 -3.60
N ILE A 216 1.33 -0.99 -4.21
CA ILE A 216 0.89 0.36 -3.91
C ILE A 216 -0.64 0.42 -3.91
N SER A 217 -1.21 1.22 -3.02
CA SER A 217 -2.66 1.44 -2.94
C SER A 217 -2.98 2.85 -2.45
N ILE A 218 -4.26 3.20 -2.44
CA ILE A 218 -4.76 4.50 -2.01
C ILE A 218 -5.76 4.26 -0.88
N ASN A 219 -5.56 4.93 0.26
CA ASN A 219 -6.46 4.85 1.41
C ASN A 219 -7.44 6.03 1.41
N PRO A 220 -8.71 5.84 0.97
CA PRO A 220 -9.69 6.94 0.95
C PRO A 220 -10.11 7.38 2.36
N ASN A 221 -9.88 6.56 3.40
CA ASN A 221 -10.20 6.90 4.78
C ASN A 221 -9.13 7.77 5.46
N ASP A 222 -8.00 8.01 4.80
CA ASP A 222 -6.92 8.86 5.29
C ASP A 222 -6.57 9.91 4.23
N ASN A 223 -7.56 10.73 3.89
CA ASN A 223 -7.45 11.81 2.91
C ASN A 223 -6.89 11.34 1.54
N TYR A 224 -7.22 10.12 1.13
CA TYR A 224 -6.73 9.51 -0.12
C TYR A 224 -5.20 9.40 -0.18
N LYS A 225 -4.58 9.08 0.96
CA LYS A 225 -3.13 8.85 1.07
C LYS A 225 -2.69 7.68 0.19
N VAL A 226 -1.60 7.86 -0.53
CA VAL A 226 -0.89 6.82 -1.26
C VAL A 226 -0.03 6.03 -0.28
N VAL A 227 -0.25 4.72 -0.24
CA VAL A 227 0.42 3.78 0.65
C VAL A 227 1.21 2.78 -0.18
N CYS A 228 2.51 2.69 0.09
CA CYS A 228 3.40 1.70 -0.51
C CYS A 228 3.62 0.56 0.47
N PHE A 229 3.37 -0.67 0.03
CA PHE A 229 3.57 -1.91 0.79
C PHE A 229 4.90 -2.61 0.45
N GLN A 230 5.69 -1.99 -0.43
CA GLN A 230 7.03 -2.38 -0.83
C GLN A 230 7.91 -1.12 -0.92
N SER A 231 9.18 -1.28 -1.28
CA SER A 231 10.13 -0.18 -1.43
C SER A 231 9.59 0.96 -2.31
N ASP A 232 9.53 2.16 -1.74
CA ASP A 232 9.06 3.38 -2.42
C ASP A 232 10.16 4.00 -3.27
N ILE A 233 10.50 3.36 -4.39
CA ILE A 233 11.56 3.84 -5.29
C ILE A 233 11.21 5.15 -6.01
N VAL A 234 9.93 5.52 -6.06
CA VAL A 234 9.43 6.71 -6.79
C VAL A 234 9.21 7.89 -5.85
N GLY A 235 9.16 7.66 -4.53
CA GLY A 235 8.96 8.72 -3.55
C GLY A 235 7.50 9.19 -3.44
N VAL A 236 6.54 8.30 -3.65
CA VAL A 236 5.10 8.61 -3.62
C VAL A 236 4.42 8.22 -2.31
N ALA A 237 5.08 7.47 -1.43
CA ALA A 237 4.50 7.07 -0.15
C ALA A 237 4.19 8.29 0.72
N GLY A 238 2.99 8.30 1.29
CA GLY A 238 2.51 9.40 2.14
C GLY A 238 2.07 10.65 1.38
N THR A 239 2.14 10.65 0.05
CA THR A 239 1.49 11.67 -0.78
C THR A 239 -0.01 11.41 -0.87
N PHE A 240 -0.78 12.32 -1.46
CA PHE A 240 -2.24 12.24 -1.49
C PHE A 240 -2.78 12.39 -2.92
N LEU A 241 -3.95 11.80 -3.19
CA LEU A 241 -4.73 12.21 -4.35
C LEU A 241 -5.08 13.70 -4.23
N ASP A 242 -5.01 14.40 -5.34
CA ASP A 242 -5.23 15.84 -5.36
C ASP A 242 -6.67 16.17 -5.75
N ARG A 243 -7.05 17.42 -5.50
CA ARG A 243 -8.41 17.92 -5.76
C ARG A 243 -8.82 17.87 -7.23
N ARG A 244 -7.89 17.88 -8.20
CA ARG A 244 -8.24 17.79 -9.63
C ARG A 244 -8.98 16.49 -9.94
N LEU A 245 -8.57 15.38 -9.34
CA LEU A 245 -9.29 14.11 -9.48
C LEU A 245 -10.51 14.06 -8.56
N LEU A 246 -10.37 14.50 -7.31
CA LEU A 246 -11.40 14.34 -6.28
C LEU A 246 -12.63 15.24 -6.48
N ASP A 247 -12.48 16.36 -7.19
CA ASP A 247 -13.57 17.29 -7.50
C ASP A 247 -14.29 16.93 -8.82
N ASP A 248 -13.80 15.93 -9.58
CA ASP A 248 -14.50 15.43 -10.78
C ASP A 248 -15.55 14.39 -10.38
N GLU A 249 -16.81 14.55 -10.83
CA GLU A 249 -17.90 13.61 -10.53
C GLU A 249 -17.64 12.18 -11.05
N ARG A 250 -16.77 12.05 -12.06
CA ARG A 250 -16.34 10.78 -12.65
C ARG A 250 -15.20 10.13 -11.87
N ARG A 251 -14.75 10.70 -10.75
CA ARG A 251 -13.70 10.14 -9.89
C ARG A 251 -13.96 8.69 -9.51
N PRO A 252 -12.91 7.95 -9.13
CA PRO A 252 -13.10 6.69 -8.44
C PRO A 252 -14.08 6.76 -7.29
N VAL A 253 -14.96 5.77 -7.19
CA VAL A 253 -15.80 5.61 -6.01
C VAL A 253 -14.96 5.07 -4.85
N ASP A 254 -15.20 5.59 -3.65
CA ASP A 254 -14.38 5.30 -2.49
C ASP A 254 -14.43 3.81 -2.13
N GLU A 255 -15.56 3.16 -2.37
CA GLU A 255 -15.77 1.74 -2.07
C GLU A 255 -14.83 0.85 -2.88
N LEU A 256 -14.52 1.20 -4.13
CA LEU A 256 -13.55 0.46 -4.94
C LEU A 256 -12.11 0.73 -4.50
N LEU A 257 -11.80 1.96 -4.08
CA LEU A 257 -10.50 2.27 -3.48
C LEU A 257 -10.31 1.52 -2.15
N ARG A 258 -11.33 1.48 -1.28
CA ARG A 258 -11.34 0.69 -0.03
C ARG A 258 -11.15 -0.80 -0.33
N TRP A 259 -11.84 -1.31 -1.35
CA TRP A 259 -11.69 -2.69 -1.78
C TRP A 259 -10.25 -2.98 -2.22
N HIS A 260 -9.66 -2.12 -3.06
CA HIS A 260 -8.27 -2.27 -3.51
C HIS A 260 -7.28 -2.17 -2.36
N PHE A 261 -7.51 -1.25 -1.41
CA PHE A 261 -6.71 -1.10 -0.21
C PHE A 261 -6.76 -2.34 0.69
N ARG A 262 -7.95 -2.93 0.88
CA ARG A 262 -8.09 -4.22 1.56
C ARG A 262 -7.26 -5.31 0.88
N GLN A 263 -7.34 -5.46 -0.44
CA GLN A 263 -6.55 -6.46 -1.17
C GLN A 263 -5.05 -6.27 -0.98
N ALA A 264 -4.57 -5.02 -0.94
CA ALA A 264 -3.16 -4.72 -0.66
C ALA A 264 -2.73 -5.09 0.75
N ILE A 265 -3.57 -4.86 1.75
CA ILE A 265 -3.32 -5.32 3.12
C ILE A 265 -3.29 -6.85 3.18
N LEU A 266 -4.28 -7.53 2.61
CA LEU A 266 -4.35 -9.00 2.63
C LEU A 266 -3.14 -9.64 1.93
N THR A 267 -2.66 -9.02 0.86
CA THR A 267 -1.51 -9.50 0.07
C THR A 267 -0.18 -9.28 0.79
N ASN A 268 0.02 -8.12 1.43
CA ASN A 268 1.36 -7.72 1.85
C ASN A 268 1.62 -7.81 3.36
N MET A 269 0.58 -7.96 4.19
CA MET A 269 0.75 -7.85 5.65
C MET A 269 0.55 -9.15 6.44
N ARG A 270 0.14 -10.25 5.82
CA ARG A 270 -0.02 -11.55 6.48
C ARG A 270 1.31 -12.32 6.53
N GLY A 271 1.51 -13.10 7.58
CA GLY A 271 2.72 -13.87 7.85
C GLY A 271 3.09 -14.89 6.77
N ALA A 272 4.41 -15.08 6.62
CA ALA A 272 5.15 -15.95 5.71
C ALA A 272 5.50 -15.45 4.29
N GLY A 273 5.29 -14.16 3.96
CA GLY A 273 5.89 -13.55 2.78
C GLY A 273 5.74 -14.41 1.52
N GLU A 274 4.54 -15.00 1.32
CA GLU A 274 4.23 -15.79 0.13
C GLU A 274 4.69 -14.98 -1.07
N PRO A 275 5.60 -15.53 -1.90
CA PRO A 275 6.40 -14.74 -2.80
C PRO A 275 5.51 -13.85 -3.68
N ILE A 276 5.83 -12.56 -3.67
CA ILE A 276 5.35 -11.60 -4.66
C ILE A 276 5.84 -12.16 -6.00
N PHE A 277 4.94 -12.81 -6.73
CA PHE A 277 5.25 -13.54 -7.95
C PHE A 277 6.20 -12.75 -8.86
N GLU A 278 7.45 -13.22 -8.97
CA GLU A 278 8.32 -12.83 -10.07
C GLU A 278 7.66 -13.32 -11.36
N HIS A 279 7.36 -12.40 -12.25
CA HIS A 279 7.08 -12.71 -13.64
C HIS A 279 8.36 -13.28 -14.25
N ASP A 280 8.49 -14.60 -14.29
CA ASP A 280 9.04 -15.37 -15.41
C ASP A 280 9.28 -16.84 -15.04
N PHE A 281 8.29 -17.70 -15.28
CA PHE A 281 8.59 -19.06 -15.74
C PHE A 281 7.58 -19.44 -16.84
N PRO A 282 8.01 -19.56 -18.10
CA PRO A 282 7.20 -20.26 -19.08
C PRO A 282 7.05 -21.73 -18.61
N PRO A 283 5.89 -22.38 -18.83
CA PRO A 283 5.69 -23.74 -18.38
C PRO A 283 6.72 -24.65 -19.06
N ARG A 284 7.75 -25.06 -18.31
CA ARG A 284 8.59 -26.18 -18.73
C ARG A 284 7.68 -27.41 -18.71
N LEU A 285 7.38 -27.88 -19.92
CA LEU A 285 6.81 -29.19 -20.20
C LEU A 285 7.36 -30.22 -19.21
N ARG A 286 6.49 -30.74 -18.33
CA ARG A 286 6.72 -32.03 -17.70
C ARG A 286 6.76 -33.08 -18.82
N ARG A 287 7.94 -33.37 -19.34
CA ARG A 287 8.17 -34.66 -20.01
C ARG A 287 8.40 -35.69 -18.92
N TYR A 288 7.41 -36.57 -18.76
CA TYR A 288 7.65 -37.89 -18.21
C TYR A 288 8.68 -38.63 -19.08
N GLY A 289 9.66 -39.24 -18.44
CA GLY A 289 10.54 -40.29 -18.94
C GLY A 289 11.28 -40.80 -17.69
N GLY A 290 11.11 -42.02 -17.19
CA GLY A 290 10.81 -43.25 -17.92
C GLY A 290 12.08 -43.69 -18.65
N TYR A 291 13.08 -44.16 -17.89
CA TYR A 291 13.64 -45.52 -17.88
C TYR A 291 14.46 -45.70 -16.60
#